data_AF-A0A6M2C4R8-F1
#
_entry.id   AF-A0A6M2C4R8-F1
#
_cell.length_a   1.000
_cell.length_b   1.000
_cell.length_c   1.000
_cell.angle_alpha   90.00
_cell.angle_beta   90.00
_cell.angle_gamma   90.00
#
_symmetry.space_group_name_H-M   'P 1'
#
loop_
_entity.id
_entity.type
_entity.pdbx_description
1 polymer ?
#
loop_
_entity_poly.entity_id
_entity_poly.type
_entity_poly.pdbx_seq_one_letter_code
_entity_poly.pdbx_strand_id
1 'polypeptide(L)'
;MTRFIFIIVLSLGIFSCKNDTVKQQELTLEAKEQLLKEKELELELRAKEFPNTEVDTAQFSVDQQADDQDIENPTTTEEKQENRKLRFLYYSSVGMRAYFNDGSVFVFPKRKLTKENIQFIQSNSAEKAIQTYGIEKDGSLLIDGWKHEYPVVNKNENFEGWAMIDYKWLVKF
;
A
#
# COMPACT_ATOMS: atom_id res chain seq x y z
N MET A 1 58.99 -28.62 -13.35
CA MET A 1 57.98 -28.40 -14.41
C MET A 1 56.57 -28.49 -13.83
N THR A 2 56.22 -27.61 -12.88
CA THR A 2 54.92 -27.68 -12.15
C THR A 2 54.24 -26.32 -12.04
N ARG A 3 54.89 -25.25 -12.53
CA ARG A 3 54.36 -23.88 -12.48
C ARG A 3 53.62 -23.44 -13.74
N PHE A 4 53.70 -24.20 -14.84
CA PHE A 4 53.02 -23.87 -16.10
C PHE A 4 51.62 -24.48 -16.25
N ILE A 5 51.26 -25.49 -15.45
CA ILE A 5 49.96 -26.18 -15.58
C ILE A 5 48.82 -25.37 -14.92
N PHE A 6 49.12 -24.51 -13.94
CA PHE A 6 48.10 -23.72 -13.24
C PHE A 6 47.50 -22.57 -14.05
N ILE A 7 48.15 -22.13 -15.14
CA ILE A 7 47.68 -20.98 -15.93
C ILE A 7 46.59 -21.41 -16.95
N ILE A 8 46.61 -22.68 -17.39
CA ILE A 8 45.66 -23.17 -18.39
C ILE A 8 44.28 -23.45 -17.76
N VAL A 9 44.20 -23.85 -16.49
CA VAL A 9 42.91 -24.13 -15.83
C VAL A 9 42.14 -22.85 -15.47
N LEU A 10 42.83 -21.71 -15.29
CA LEU A 10 42.19 -20.45 -14.92
C LEU A 10 41.58 -19.67 -16.10
N SER A 11 41.96 -20.00 -17.35
CA SER A 11 41.50 -19.28 -18.54
C SER A 11 40.21 -19.85 -19.16
N LEU A 12 39.80 -21.08 -18.82
CA LEU A 12 38.52 -21.64 -19.28
C LEU A 12 37.30 -21.22 -18.43
N GLY A 13 37.49 -20.65 -17.24
CA GLY A 13 36.38 -20.18 -16.39
C GLY A 13 35.80 -18.82 -16.80
N ILE A 14 36.53 -18.02 -17.59
CA ILE A 14 36.16 -16.62 -17.86
C ILE A 14 35.23 -16.48 -19.08
N PHE A 15 35.14 -17.51 -19.93
CA PHE A 15 34.22 -17.50 -21.08
C PHE A 15 32.80 -18.01 -20.74
N SER A 16 32.57 -18.62 -19.57
CA SER A 16 31.24 -19.16 -19.22
C SER A 16 30.31 -18.17 -18.53
N CYS A 17 30.81 -17.09 -17.90
CA CYS A 17 29.97 -16.15 -17.16
C CYS A 17 29.28 -15.06 -18.01
N LYS A 18 29.63 -14.92 -19.29
CA LYS A 18 29.04 -13.88 -20.17
C LYS A 18 27.73 -14.29 -20.83
N ASN A 19 27.42 -15.59 -20.86
CA ASN A 19 26.23 -16.11 -21.54
C ASN A 19 24.97 -16.12 -20.65
N ASP A 20 25.15 -16.17 -19.32
CA ASP A 20 24.04 -16.23 -18.36
C ASP A 20 23.38 -14.86 -18.13
N THR A 21 24.14 -13.77 -18.23
CA THR A 21 23.59 -12.40 -18.07
C THR A 21 22.69 -11.99 -19.22
N VAL A 22 23.00 -12.41 -20.46
CA VAL A 22 22.15 -12.13 -21.63
C VAL A 22 20.83 -12.90 -21.53
N LYS A 23 20.88 -14.19 -21.15
CA LYS A 23 19.67 -15.00 -20.94
C LYS A 23 18.80 -14.48 -19.78
N GLN A 24 19.40 -13.99 -18.70
CA GLN A 24 18.62 -13.39 -17.62
C GLN A 24 17.97 -12.05 -18.03
N GLN A 25 18.62 -11.26 -18.87
CA GLN A 25 18.03 -10.02 -19.41
C GLN A 25 16.88 -10.32 -20.39
N GLU A 26 16.99 -11.36 -21.20
CA GLU A 26 15.93 -11.80 -22.11
C GLU A 26 14.70 -12.31 -21.34
N LEU A 27 14.90 -13.17 -20.33
CA LEU A 27 13.82 -13.66 -19.48
C LEU A 27 13.13 -12.54 -18.67
N THR A 28 13.87 -11.51 -18.25
CA THR A 28 13.28 -10.36 -17.55
C THR A 28 12.56 -9.40 -18.50
N LEU A 29 12.93 -9.35 -19.78
CA LEU A 29 12.21 -8.61 -20.80
C LEU A 29 10.88 -9.31 -21.14
N GLU A 30 10.91 -10.63 -21.35
CA GLU A 30 9.71 -11.44 -21.63
C GLU A 30 8.70 -11.38 -20.48
N ALA A 31 9.17 -11.46 -19.22
CA ALA A 31 8.31 -11.34 -18.05
C ALA A 31 7.64 -9.95 -17.95
N LYS A 32 8.36 -8.89 -18.33
CA LYS A 32 7.79 -7.53 -18.36
C LYS A 32 6.78 -7.36 -19.49
N GLU A 33 7.01 -7.96 -20.64
CA GLU A 33 6.08 -7.93 -21.77
C GLU A 33 4.77 -8.68 -21.45
N GLN A 34 4.87 -9.84 -20.78
CA GLN A 34 3.70 -10.59 -20.33
C GLN A 34 2.87 -9.80 -19.31
N LEU A 35 3.52 -9.14 -18.33
CA LEU A 35 2.83 -8.31 -17.34
C LEU A 35 2.15 -7.10 -17.99
N LEU A 36 2.76 -6.51 -19.03
CA LEU A 36 2.16 -5.41 -19.76
C LEU A 36 0.91 -5.87 -20.54
N LYS A 37 0.98 -7.03 -21.20
CA LYS A 37 -0.17 -7.64 -21.90
C LYS A 37 -1.32 -7.98 -20.96
N GLU A 38 -1.02 -8.52 -19.77
CA GLU A 38 -2.04 -8.82 -18.76
C GLU A 38 -2.74 -7.54 -18.29
N LYS A 39 -1.98 -6.45 -18.09
CA LYS A 39 -2.52 -5.16 -17.67
C LYS A 39 -3.33 -4.46 -18.77
N GLU A 40 -2.94 -4.59 -20.04
CA GLU A 40 -3.73 -4.11 -21.18
C GLU A 40 -5.06 -4.86 -21.29
N LEU A 41 -5.04 -6.18 -21.09
CA LEU A 41 -6.24 -7.02 -21.11
C LEU A 41 -7.19 -6.70 -19.95
N GLU A 42 -6.65 -6.40 -18.76
CA GLU A 42 -7.43 -5.94 -17.61
C GLU A 42 -8.10 -4.58 -17.89
N LEU A 43 -7.38 -3.64 -18.53
CA LEU A 43 -7.95 -2.36 -18.96
C LEU A 43 -9.03 -2.53 -20.04
N GLU A 44 -8.86 -3.45 -20.99
CA GLU A 44 -9.86 -3.73 -22.02
C GLU A 44 -11.13 -4.38 -21.43
N LEU A 45 -10.97 -5.29 -20.46
CA LEU A 45 -12.10 -5.85 -19.72
C LEU A 45 -12.83 -4.77 -18.90
N ARG A 46 -12.08 -3.87 -18.24
CA ARG A 46 -12.65 -2.73 -17.51
C ARG A 46 -13.40 -1.76 -18.43
N ALA A 47 -12.94 -1.58 -19.66
CA ALA A 47 -13.62 -0.76 -20.67
C ALA A 47 -14.89 -1.43 -21.24
N LYS A 48 -14.97 -2.77 -21.22
CA LYS A 48 -16.16 -3.52 -21.66
C LYS A 48 -17.26 -3.62 -20.60
N GLU A 49 -16.94 -3.46 -19.31
CA GLU A 49 -17.92 -3.54 -18.23
C GLU A 49 -18.75 -2.26 -17.99
N PHE A 50 -18.50 -1.16 -18.72
CA PHE A 50 -19.33 0.05 -18.66
C PHE A 50 -19.65 0.62 -20.05
N PRO A 51 -20.73 0.17 -20.71
CA PRO A 51 -21.28 0.90 -21.84
C PRO A 51 -22.11 2.08 -21.34
N ASN A 52 -21.61 3.28 -21.61
CA ASN A 52 -22.30 4.56 -21.80
C ASN A 52 -23.43 4.96 -20.84
N THR A 53 -23.24 6.11 -20.18
CA THR A 53 -24.31 7.11 -20.06
C THR A 53 -23.81 8.41 -20.66
N GLU A 54 -23.99 8.55 -21.98
CA GLU A 54 -24.17 9.86 -22.58
C GLU A 54 -25.55 10.35 -22.18
N VAL A 55 -25.67 11.53 -21.55
CA VAL A 55 -26.73 12.50 -21.87
C VAL A 55 -26.21 13.92 -21.59
N ASP A 56 -26.05 14.64 -22.71
CA ASP A 56 -26.22 16.06 -22.98
C ASP A 56 -25.38 17.15 -22.30
N THR A 57 -24.49 17.67 -23.14
CA THR A 57 -24.07 19.07 -23.17
C THR A 57 -25.27 19.92 -23.61
N ALA A 58 -25.78 20.78 -22.73
CA ALA A 58 -26.55 21.95 -23.14
C ALA A 58 -26.06 23.16 -22.35
N GLN A 59 -25.39 24.07 -23.06
CA GLN A 59 -25.22 25.46 -22.64
C GLN A 59 -26.60 26.11 -22.50
N PHE A 60 -26.88 26.71 -21.34
CA PHE A 60 -27.75 27.87 -21.25
C PHE A 60 -27.21 28.83 -20.19
N SER A 61 -27.03 30.08 -20.60
CA SER A 61 -26.53 31.20 -19.81
C SER A 61 -27.62 31.79 -18.90
N VAL A 62 -27.18 32.65 -17.97
CA VAL A 62 -27.87 33.78 -17.30
C VAL A 62 -28.01 33.64 -15.77
N ASP A 63 -27.11 34.36 -15.11
CA ASP A 63 -27.23 35.27 -13.95
C ASP A 63 -27.79 34.84 -12.57
N GLN A 64 -26.90 35.05 -11.59
CA GLN A 64 -27.07 35.57 -10.22
C GLN A 64 -28.37 35.26 -9.45
N GLN A 65 -28.24 34.60 -8.30
CA GLN A 65 -28.56 35.24 -7.02
C GLN A 65 -27.85 34.57 -5.84
N ALA A 66 -27.36 35.40 -4.93
CA ALA A 66 -26.68 35.03 -3.69
C ALA A 66 -27.61 34.33 -2.69
N ASP A 67 -27.09 33.36 -1.95
CA ASP A 67 -27.29 33.32 -0.50
C ASP A 67 -26.19 32.50 0.19
N ASP A 68 -25.81 32.96 1.38
CA ASP A 68 -24.73 32.50 2.24
C ASP A 68 -24.79 30.99 2.56
N GLN A 69 -23.70 30.27 2.33
CA GLN A 69 -23.26 29.19 3.24
C GLN A 69 -21.73 29.11 3.30
N ASP A 70 -21.23 29.29 4.52
CA ASP A 70 -19.84 29.20 4.95
C ASP A 70 -19.09 28.04 4.29
N ILE A 71 -18.17 28.39 3.37
CA ILE A 71 -17.08 27.50 3.00
C ILE A 71 -16.01 27.69 4.08
N GLU A 72 -16.11 26.89 5.14
CA GLU A 72 -14.98 26.65 6.03
C GLU A 72 -13.85 26.03 5.20
N ASN A 73 -12.90 26.87 4.78
CA ASN A 73 -11.57 26.42 4.44
C ASN A 73 -11.03 25.62 5.63
N PRO A 74 -10.57 24.36 5.48
CA PRO A 74 -9.86 23.70 6.54
C PRO A 74 -8.53 24.42 6.72
N THR A 75 -8.55 25.28 7.73
CA THR A 75 -7.44 25.97 8.34
C THR A 75 -6.43 24.91 8.79
N THR A 76 -5.20 25.08 8.32
CA THR A 76 -3.92 24.70 8.95
C THR A 76 -4.05 23.82 10.20
N THR A 77 -3.99 22.49 10.02
CA THR A 77 -3.99 21.55 11.16
C THR A 77 -2.57 21.41 11.73
N GLU A 78 -2.13 22.42 12.46
CA GLU A 78 -1.29 22.19 13.64
C GLU A 78 -2.26 22.10 14.84
N GLU A 79 -1.99 21.21 15.81
CA GLU A 79 -2.82 20.91 17.00
C GLU A 79 -3.97 19.88 16.84
N LYS A 80 -3.62 18.57 16.80
CA LYS A 80 -4.50 17.52 17.37
C LYS A 80 -3.75 16.25 17.79
N GLN A 81 -2.57 16.38 18.37
CA GLN A 81 -1.80 15.20 18.82
C GLN A 81 -2.29 14.59 20.15
N GLU A 82 -3.15 15.28 20.91
CA GLU A 82 -3.45 14.89 22.30
C GLU A 82 -4.34 13.66 22.47
N ASN A 83 -4.98 13.14 21.41
CA ASN A 83 -5.89 11.99 21.55
C ASN A 83 -5.75 10.95 20.43
N ARG A 84 -4.54 10.81 19.89
CA ARG A 84 -4.25 9.76 18.91
C ARG A 84 -4.30 8.38 19.59
N LYS A 85 -5.23 7.52 19.17
CA LYS A 85 -5.44 6.17 19.69
C LYS A 85 -5.41 5.16 18.54
N LEU A 86 -4.68 4.07 18.73
CA LEU A 86 -4.61 2.98 17.77
C LEU A 86 -5.99 2.33 17.66
N ARG A 87 -6.56 2.34 16.45
CA ARG A 87 -7.91 1.83 16.16
C ARG A 87 -7.87 0.51 15.42
N PHE A 88 -7.03 0.43 14.39
CA PHE A 88 -6.78 -0.81 13.67
C PHE A 88 -5.29 -1.11 13.61
N LEU A 89 -4.94 -2.39 13.62
CA LEU A 89 -3.57 -2.85 13.46
C LEU A 89 -3.53 -4.05 12.53
N TYR A 90 -2.86 -3.87 11.40
CA TYR A 90 -2.52 -4.94 10.47
C TYR A 90 -1.08 -5.40 10.70
N TYR A 91 -0.84 -6.70 10.64
CA TYR A 91 0.49 -7.29 10.70
C TYR A 91 0.66 -8.30 9.57
N SER A 92 1.91 -8.50 9.15
CA SER A 92 2.32 -9.45 8.12
C SER A 92 3.78 -9.83 8.32
N SER A 93 4.30 -10.72 7.47
CA SER A 93 5.74 -11.02 7.42
C SER A 93 6.60 -9.81 7.03
N VAL A 94 6.04 -8.83 6.31
CA VAL A 94 6.78 -7.64 5.82
C VAL A 94 6.77 -6.48 6.82
N GLY A 95 5.87 -6.48 7.80
CA GLY A 95 5.82 -5.48 8.85
C GLY A 95 4.42 -5.26 9.41
N MET A 96 4.24 -4.11 10.07
CA MET A 96 2.95 -3.69 10.62
C MET A 96 2.47 -2.39 9.99
N ARG A 97 1.15 -2.23 9.96
CA ARG A 97 0.50 -0.98 9.59
C ARG A 97 -0.50 -0.61 10.67
N ALA A 98 -0.33 0.59 11.20
CA ALA A 98 -1.11 1.12 12.30
C ALA A 98 -2.07 2.20 11.79
N TYR A 99 -3.33 2.09 12.19
CA TYR A 99 -4.39 3.01 11.83
C TYR A 99 -4.91 3.68 13.09
N PHE A 100 -4.86 4.99 13.13
CA PHE A 100 -5.26 5.77 14.29
C PHE A 100 -6.62 6.43 14.09
N ASN A 101 -7.27 6.78 15.20
CA ASN A 101 -8.59 7.41 15.22
C ASN A 101 -8.66 8.80 14.58
N ASP A 102 -7.52 9.46 14.41
CA ASP A 102 -7.40 10.75 13.70
C ASP A 102 -7.31 10.58 12.17
N GLY A 103 -7.46 9.36 11.65
CA GLY A 103 -7.36 9.07 10.22
C GLY A 103 -5.92 8.89 9.73
N SER A 104 -4.92 8.94 10.61
CA SER A 104 -3.52 8.73 10.22
C SER A 104 -3.16 7.26 10.08
N VAL A 105 -2.29 6.97 9.13
CA VAL A 105 -1.72 5.64 8.86
C VAL A 105 -0.20 5.69 8.95
N PHE A 106 0.37 4.73 9.67
CA PHE A 106 1.81 4.55 9.82
C PHE A 106 2.20 3.14 9.39
N VAL A 107 3.34 3.03 8.70
CA VAL A 107 3.89 1.76 8.23
C VAL A 107 5.22 1.50 8.92
N PHE A 108 5.31 0.37 9.61
CA PHE A 108 6.47 -0.07 10.35
C PHE A 108 7.07 -1.32 9.70
N PRO A 109 7.98 -1.16 8.72
CA PRO A 109 8.59 -2.28 8.02
C PRO A 109 9.40 -3.14 8.98
N LYS A 110 9.42 -4.46 8.73
CA LYS A 110 10.21 -5.45 9.49
C LYS A 110 9.90 -5.56 10.99
N ARG A 111 8.85 -4.91 11.48
CA ARG A 111 8.39 -5.08 12.86
C ARG A 111 7.38 -6.21 12.97
N LYS A 112 7.55 -7.06 13.98
CA LYS A 112 6.62 -8.14 14.29
C LYS A 112 5.56 -7.66 15.29
N LEU A 113 4.42 -8.33 15.29
CA LEU A 113 3.38 -8.14 16.30
C LEU A 113 3.88 -8.65 17.66
N THR A 114 4.43 -7.74 18.48
CA THR A 114 4.83 -8.00 19.87
C THR A 114 4.36 -6.87 20.76
N LYS A 115 4.26 -7.12 22.07
CA LYS A 115 3.81 -6.13 23.05
C LYS A 115 4.69 -4.87 23.04
N GLU A 116 5.99 -5.04 22.91
CA GLU A 116 6.99 -3.96 22.92
C GLU A 116 6.83 -3.07 21.69
N ASN A 117 6.62 -3.68 20.51
CA ASN A 117 6.41 -2.92 19.29
C ASN A 117 5.08 -2.16 19.30
N ILE A 118 4.03 -2.74 19.89
CA ILE A 118 2.74 -2.05 20.06
C ILE A 118 2.89 -0.85 20.98
N GLN A 119 3.57 -1.01 22.12
CA GLN A 119 3.84 0.09 23.04
C GLN A 119 4.62 1.22 22.36
N PHE A 120 5.62 0.87 21.54
CA PHE A 120 6.35 1.85 20.73
C PHE A 120 5.43 2.59 19.75
N ILE A 121 4.55 1.88 19.04
CA ILE A 121 3.62 2.49 18.07
C ILE A 121 2.67 3.46 18.77
N GLN A 122 2.21 3.12 19.98
CA GLN A 122 1.31 3.97 20.76
C GLN A 122 2.00 5.20 21.34
N SER A 123 3.28 5.11 21.71
CA SER A 123 4.03 6.22 22.29
C SER A 123 4.64 7.17 21.25
N ASN A 124 4.84 6.70 20.02
CA ASN A 124 5.46 7.49 18.96
C ASN A 124 4.43 8.30 18.17
N SER A 125 3.86 9.33 18.81
CA SER A 125 2.88 10.24 18.19
C SER A 125 3.52 11.35 17.35
N ALA A 126 4.83 11.59 17.51
CA ALA A 126 5.55 12.72 16.90
C ALA A 126 5.84 12.55 15.39
N GLU A 127 5.78 11.34 14.86
CA GLU A 127 6.02 11.09 13.45
C GLU A 127 4.87 11.61 12.58
N LYS A 128 5.22 12.05 11.36
CA LYS A 128 4.25 12.45 10.33
C LYS A 128 3.61 11.20 9.73
N ALA A 129 2.29 11.24 9.57
CA ALA A 129 1.55 10.17 8.92
C ALA A 129 2.05 9.95 7.48
N ILE A 130 2.16 8.68 7.08
CA ILE A 130 2.60 8.30 5.72
C ILE A 130 1.40 8.32 4.77
N GLN A 131 0.23 7.93 5.27
CA GLN A 131 -1.02 7.92 4.53
C GLN A 131 -2.16 8.38 5.44
N THR A 132 -3.31 8.64 4.84
CA THR A 132 -4.57 8.93 5.55
C THR A 132 -5.62 7.90 5.17
N TYR A 133 -6.64 7.75 6.01
CA TYR A 133 -7.78 6.90 5.68
C TYR A 133 -9.11 7.48 6.16
N GLY A 134 -10.16 7.19 5.39
CA GLY A 134 -11.55 7.34 5.79
C GLY A 134 -12.18 5.98 6.08
N ILE A 135 -13.28 5.96 6.85
CA ILE A 135 -14.11 4.76 7.01
C ILE A 135 -15.36 4.94 6.16
N GLU A 136 -15.58 4.01 5.25
CA GLU A 136 -16.75 3.98 4.38
C GLU A 136 -17.96 3.38 5.08
N LYS A 137 -19.14 3.55 4.48
CA LYS A 137 -20.42 3.06 5.03
C LYS A 137 -20.46 1.53 5.22
N ASP A 138 -19.68 0.79 4.44
CA ASP A 138 -19.56 -0.66 4.52
C ASP A 138 -18.54 -1.13 5.59
N GLY A 139 -17.89 -0.19 6.28
CA GLY A 139 -16.86 -0.47 7.29
C GLY A 139 -15.46 -0.71 6.72
N SER A 140 -15.28 -0.58 5.40
CA SER A 140 -13.95 -0.61 4.78
C SER A 140 -13.17 0.68 5.06
N LEU A 141 -11.85 0.59 4.91
CA LEU A 141 -10.93 1.71 5.03
C LEU A 141 -10.57 2.19 3.62
N LEU A 142 -10.89 3.45 3.30
CA LEU A 142 -10.48 4.09 2.07
C LEU A 142 -9.16 4.83 2.29
N ILE A 143 -8.04 4.19 1.91
CA ILE A 143 -6.70 4.72 2.07
C ILE A 143 -6.40 5.72 0.94
N ASP A 144 -6.00 6.93 1.33
CA ASP A 144 -5.69 8.07 0.45
C ASP A 144 -6.77 8.35 -0.63
N GLY A 145 -8.02 7.95 -0.38
CA GLY A 145 -9.14 8.18 -1.29
C GLY A 145 -9.29 7.16 -2.43
N TRP A 146 -8.47 6.11 -2.54
CA TRP A 146 -8.54 5.18 -3.68
C TRP A 146 -8.39 3.69 -3.35
N LYS A 147 -7.63 3.32 -2.31
CA LYS A 147 -7.38 1.90 -1.98
C LYS A 147 -8.32 1.45 -0.87
N HIS A 148 -9.09 0.39 -1.11
CA HIS A 148 -9.93 -0.21 -0.09
C HIS A 148 -9.17 -1.29 0.71
N GLU A 149 -9.30 -1.27 2.02
CA GLU A 149 -8.86 -2.34 2.92
C GLU A 149 -9.99 -2.74 3.87
N TYR A 150 -10.08 -4.04 4.20
CA TYR A 150 -11.17 -4.59 5.00
C TYR A 150 -10.62 -5.15 6.31
N PRO A 151 -10.83 -4.45 7.45
CA PRO A 151 -10.37 -4.92 8.75
C PRO A 151 -11.24 -6.08 9.22
N VAL A 152 -10.80 -7.30 8.89
CA VAL A 152 -11.49 -8.56 9.22
C VAL A 152 -10.49 -9.54 9.81
N VAL A 153 -10.86 -10.19 10.91
CA VAL A 153 -10.03 -11.23 11.52
C VAL A 153 -10.09 -12.49 10.68
N ASN A 154 -8.96 -12.87 10.09
CA ASN A 154 -8.81 -14.18 9.49
C ASN A 154 -8.39 -15.20 10.56
N LYS A 155 -9.32 -16.05 11.01
CA LYS A 155 -9.04 -17.07 12.03
C LYS A 155 -8.13 -18.19 11.53
N ASN A 156 -7.95 -18.31 10.22
CA ASN A 156 -7.15 -19.36 9.59
C ASN A 156 -5.72 -18.90 9.31
N GLU A 157 -5.43 -17.61 9.47
CA GLU A 157 -4.14 -17.02 9.14
C GLU A 157 -3.40 -16.59 10.41
N ASN A 158 -2.20 -17.13 10.60
CA ASN A 158 -1.40 -16.90 11.80
C ASN A 158 -0.22 -15.96 11.55
N PHE A 159 0.19 -15.77 10.29
CA PHE A 159 1.35 -14.92 9.96
C PHE A 159 0.98 -13.55 9.39
N GLU A 160 -0.30 -13.33 9.09
CA GLU A 160 -0.82 -12.08 8.52
C GLU A 160 -2.27 -11.82 8.94
N GLY A 161 -2.62 -10.55 9.12
CA GLY A 161 -4.01 -10.16 9.33
C GLY A 161 -4.18 -9.02 10.32
N TRP A 162 -5.41 -8.91 10.81
CA TRP A 162 -5.83 -7.83 11.69
C TRP A 162 -5.77 -8.26 13.16
N ALA A 163 -4.91 -7.59 13.92
CA ALA A 163 -4.72 -7.86 15.35
C ALA A 163 -5.57 -6.97 16.26
N MET A 164 -5.92 -5.78 15.79
CA MET A 164 -6.80 -4.83 16.47
C MET A 164 -7.82 -4.29 15.48
N ILE A 165 -9.08 -4.27 15.89
CA ILE A 165 -10.17 -3.66 15.12
C ILE A 165 -11.04 -2.90 16.11
N ASP A 166 -11.28 -1.63 15.82
CA ASP A 166 -12.11 -0.74 16.64
C ASP A 166 -11.73 -0.83 18.14
N TYR A 167 -10.44 -0.67 18.43
CA TYR A 167 -9.84 -0.69 19.77
C TYR A 167 -9.91 -2.04 20.52
N LYS A 168 -10.35 -3.11 19.87
CA LYS A 168 -10.39 -4.46 20.46
C LYS A 168 -9.25 -5.33 19.94
N TRP A 169 -8.48 -5.92 20.84
CA TRP A 169 -7.46 -6.91 20.49
C TRP A 169 -8.11 -8.26 20.14
N LEU A 170 -7.65 -8.84 19.04
CA LEU A 170 -8.21 -10.08 18.46
C LEU A 170 -7.17 -11.20 18.38
N VAL A 171 -5.96 -10.92 18.87
CA VAL A 171 -4.87 -11.87 19.07
C VAL A 171 -4.69 -12.18 20.54
N LYS A 172 -4.20 -13.39 20.85
CA LYS A 172 -3.73 -13.75 22.18
C LYS A 172 -2.21 -13.52 22.22
N PHE A 173 -1.74 -12.81 23.25
CA PHE A 173 -0.33 -12.58 23.52
C PHE A 173 0.26 -13.66 24.43
#